data_AF-A0A7X7JMH8-F1
#
_entry.id   AF-A0A7X7JMH8-F1
#
_cell.length_a   1.000
_cell.length_b   1.000
_cell.length_c   1.000
_cell.angle_alpha   90.00
_cell.angle_beta   90.00
_cell.angle_gamma   90.00
#
_symmetry.space_group_name_H-M   'P 1'
#
loop_
_entity.id
_entity.type
_entity.pdbx_description
1 polymer ?
#
loop_
_entity_poly.entity_id
_entity_poly.type
_entity_poly.pdbx_seq_one_letter_code
_entity_poly.pdbx_strand_id
1 'polypeptide(L)'
;MMDLDFGFPMWNLFGLMASGMGTVASIAIYVWVALCFYIIANKTNTPNAWLAWIPIGNVILACQIAGKPWWWVFLFLIPIANFVFAIIVMWKICEARNKPGWLGILMIVPIANLIVPGILAFSD
;
A
#
# COMPACT_ATOMS: atom_id res chain seq x y z
N MET A 1 -40.66 -28.52 -23.52
CA MET A 1 -39.29 -27.99 -23.61
C MET A 1 -39.32 -26.74 -22.77
N MET A 2 -38.86 -26.81 -21.53
CA MET A 2 -38.89 -25.67 -20.61
C MET A 2 -37.52 -25.04 -20.72
N ASP A 3 -37.44 -23.93 -21.44
CA ASP A 3 -36.22 -23.18 -21.64
C ASP A 3 -35.89 -22.53 -20.29
N LEU A 4 -34.99 -23.16 -19.53
CA LEU A 4 -34.46 -22.65 -18.27
C LEU A 4 -33.54 -21.46 -18.57
N ASP A 5 -34.09 -20.38 -19.13
CA ASP A 5 -33.46 -19.07 -19.17
C ASP A 5 -33.53 -18.49 -17.75
N PHE A 6 -32.73 -19.05 -16.84
CA PHE A 6 -32.36 -18.37 -15.61
C PHE A 6 -31.84 -17.00 -16.06
N GLY A 7 -32.61 -15.94 -15.80
CA GLY A 7 -32.37 -14.57 -16.27
C GLY A 7 -31.10 -13.91 -15.71
N PHE A 8 -30.11 -14.70 -15.34
CA PHE A 8 -28.76 -14.35 -14.97
C PHE A 8 -27.79 -14.83 -16.06
N PRO A 9 -27.47 -13.97 -17.03
CA PRO A 9 -26.58 -14.31 -18.13
C PRO A 9 -25.24 -14.90 -17.66
N MET A 10 -24.73 -15.92 -18.36
CA MET A 10 -23.51 -16.63 -17.95
C MET A 10 -22.27 -15.71 -17.88
N TRP A 11 -22.23 -14.60 -18.62
CA TRP A 11 -21.20 -13.57 -18.51
C TRP A 11 -21.22 -12.80 -17.17
N ASN A 12 -22.38 -12.68 -16.51
CA ASN A 12 -22.47 -12.14 -15.15
C ASN A 12 -21.83 -13.09 -14.14
N LEU A 13 -21.90 -14.41 -14.34
CA LEU A 13 -21.23 -15.38 -13.48
C LEU A 13 -19.71 -15.22 -13.55
N PHE A 14 -19.15 -15.01 -14.74
CA PHE A 14 -17.73 -14.67 -14.89
C PHE A 14 -17.39 -13.35 -14.18
N GLY A 15 -18.24 -12.32 -14.26
CA GLY A 15 -18.07 -11.07 -13.52
C GLY A 15 -18.13 -11.24 -11.99
N LEU A 16 -19.01 -12.12 -11.49
CA LEU A 16 -19.20 -12.41 -10.06
C LEU A 16 -18.05 -13.27 -9.49
N MET A 17 -17.54 -14.22 -10.28
CA MET A 17 -16.37 -15.01 -9.94
C MET A 17 -15.09 -14.15 -9.97
N ALA A 18 -14.94 -13.30 -10.99
CA ALA A 18 -13.81 -12.38 -11.11
C ALA A 18 -13.79 -11.32 -9.99
N SER A 19 -14.96 -10.82 -9.58
CA SER A 19 -15.06 -9.88 -8.46
C SER A 19 -14.74 -10.54 -7.11
N GLY A 20 -15.16 -11.81 -6.90
CA GLY A 20 -14.82 -12.59 -5.70
C GLY A 20 -13.33 -12.92 -5.56
N MET A 21 -12.64 -13.27 -6.65
CA MET A 21 -11.19 -13.50 -6.61
C MET A 21 -10.41 -12.18 -6.43
N GLY A 22 -10.89 -11.09 -7.02
CA GLY A 22 -10.30 -9.76 -6.86
C GLY A 22 -10.34 -9.24 -5.43
N THR A 23 -11.42 -9.48 -4.69
CA THR A 23 -11.53 -9.05 -3.28
C THR A 23 -10.54 -9.77 -2.38
N VAL A 24 -10.39 -11.09 -2.51
CA VAL A 24 -9.41 -11.87 -1.73
C VAL A 24 -7.98 -11.41 -2.01
N ALA A 25 -7.63 -11.22 -3.29
CA ALA A 25 -6.31 -10.71 -3.67
C ALA A 25 -6.05 -9.31 -3.09
N SER A 26 -7.04 -8.42 -3.13
CA SER A 26 -6.91 -7.06 -2.59
C SER A 26 -6.68 -7.06 -1.07
N ILE A 27 -7.36 -7.95 -0.33
CA ILE A 27 -7.17 -8.11 1.12
C ILE A 27 -5.77 -8.65 1.41
N ALA A 28 -5.31 -9.65 0.67
CA ALA A 28 -3.96 -10.21 0.85
C ALA A 28 -2.88 -9.14 0.59
N ILE A 29 -3.02 -8.36 -0.48
CA ILE A 29 -2.13 -7.23 -0.79
C ILE A 29 -2.16 -6.18 0.32
N TYR A 30 -3.36 -5.84 0.81
CA TYR A 30 -3.51 -4.88 1.91
C TYR A 30 -2.78 -5.35 3.17
N VAL A 31 -3.00 -6.60 3.59
CA VAL A 31 -2.35 -7.20 4.75
C VAL A 31 -0.82 -7.24 4.56
N TRP A 32 -0.35 -7.57 3.36
CA TRP A 32 1.09 -7.56 3.04
C TRP A 32 1.71 -6.17 3.23
N VAL A 33 1.10 -5.13 2.66
CA VAL A 33 1.60 -3.75 2.77
C VAL A 33 1.54 -3.27 4.23
N ALA A 34 0.43 -3.50 4.93
CA ALA A 34 0.29 -3.17 6.35
C ALA A 34 1.37 -3.84 7.21
N LEU A 35 1.64 -5.13 6.98
CA LEU A 35 2.68 -5.87 7.67
C LEU A 35 4.07 -5.28 7.41
N CYS A 36 4.38 -4.93 6.15
CA CYS A 36 5.66 -4.31 5.81
C CYS A 36 5.86 -3.00 6.57
N PHE A 37 4.87 -2.10 6.56
CA PHE A 37 4.95 -0.82 7.26
C PHE A 37 5.00 -1.00 8.79
N TYR A 38 4.31 -1.99 9.35
CA TYR A 38 4.41 -2.35 10.77
C TYR A 38 5.85 -2.75 11.14
N ILE A 39 6.48 -3.61 10.35
CA ILE A 39 7.87 -4.04 10.59
C ILE A 39 8.84 -2.87 10.43
N ILE A 40 8.69 -2.07 9.36
CA ILE A 40 9.54 -0.90 9.12
C ILE A 40 9.45 0.06 10.31
N ALA A 41 8.24 0.39 10.79
CA ALA A 41 8.04 1.26 11.94
C ALA A 41 8.76 0.75 13.19
N ASN A 42 8.69 -0.55 13.47
CA ASN A 42 9.43 -1.15 14.59
C ASN A 42 10.95 -1.08 14.36
N LYS A 43 11.43 -1.34 13.15
CA LYS A 43 12.87 -1.24 12.82
C LYS A 43 13.39 0.19 12.84
N THR A 44 12.54 1.20 12.65
CA THR A 44 12.88 2.63 12.72
C THR A 44 12.54 3.27 14.07
N ASN A 45 12.10 2.49 15.07
CA ASN A 45 11.64 2.97 16.38
C ASN A 45 10.56 4.07 16.28
N THR A 46 9.71 4.00 15.25
CA THR A 46 8.61 4.94 15.05
C THR A 46 7.44 4.56 15.97
N PRO A 47 6.88 5.52 16.74
CA PRO A 47 5.75 5.24 17.62
C PRO A 47 4.51 4.83 16.82
N ASN A 48 3.59 4.11 17.47
CA ASN A 48 2.29 3.74 16.91
C ASN A 48 2.35 2.83 15.66
N ALA A 49 3.27 1.86 15.61
CA ALA A 49 3.39 0.90 14.51
C ALA A 49 2.05 0.20 14.14
N TRP A 50 1.16 0.01 15.11
CA TRP A 50 -0.18 -0.56 14.90
C TRP A 50 -1.05 0.24 13.91
N LEU A 51 -0.76 1.52 13.68
CA LEU A 51 -1.46 2.36 12.69
C LEU A 51 -1.33 1.81 11.27
N ALA A 52 -0.34 0.95 10.98
CA ALA A 52 -0.16 0.31 9.69
C ALA A 52 -1.40 -0.48 9.22
N TRP A 53 -2.22 -0.98 10.17
CA TRP A 53 -3.42 -1.77 9.92
C TRP A 53 -4.68 -0.94 9.65
N ILE A 54 -4.62 0.38 9.82
CA ILE A 54 -5.69 1.30 9.47
C ILE A 54 -5.33 1.95 8.12
N PRO A 55 -6.22 2.01 7.12
CA PRO A 55 -5.87 2.54 5.79
C PRO A 55 -5.29 3.97 5.84
N ILE A 56 -5.94 4.87 6.58
CA ILE A 56 -5.44 6.24 6.78
C ILE A 56 -4.22 6.24 7.71
N GLY A 57 -4.22 5.39 8.74
CA GLY A 57 -3.11 5.23 9.67
C GLY A 57 -1.81 4.81 8.97
N ASN A 58 -1.88 4.01 7.91
CA ASN A 58 -0.73 3.58 7.12
C ASN A 58 0.00 4.78 6.49
N VAL A 59 -0.74 5.75 5.92
CA VAL A 59 -0.16 6.97 5.35
C VAL A 59 0.43 7.88 6.43
N ILE A 60 -0.25 8.01 7.57
CA ILE A 60 0.26 8.75 8.73
C ILE A 60 1.58 8.13 9.21
N LEU A 61 1.61 6.81 9.36
CA LEU A 61 2.78 6.06 9.81
C LEU A 61 3.93 6.19 8.81
N ALA A 62 3.66 6.09 7.50
CA ALA A 62 4.65 6.34 6.46
C ALA A 62 5.27 7.74 6.57
N CYS A 63 4.46 8.77 6.81
CA CYS A 63 4.95 10.12 7.07
C CYS A 63 5.82 10.19 8.34
N GLN A 64 5.40 9.53 9.43
CA GLN A 64 6.16 9.49 10.68
C GLN A 64 7.51 8.79 10.53
N ILE A 65 7.56 7.65 9.83
CA ILE A 65 8.80 6.94 9.50
C ILE A 65 9.72 7.85 8.67
N ALA A 66 9.16 8.59 7.72
CA ALA A 66 9.88 9.56 6.89
C ALA A 66 10.33 10.83 7.64
N GLY A 67 10.03 10.96 8.94
CA GLY A 67 10.30 12.17 9.73
C GLY A 67 9.50 13.39 9.25
N LYS A 68 8.34 13.17 8.63
CA LYS A 68 7.43 14.22 8.14
C LYS A 68 6.24 14.38 9.08
N PRO A 69 5.68 15.59 9.19
CA PRO A 69 4.57 15.84 10.08
C PRO A 69 3.28 15.18 9.55
N TRP A 70 2.41 14.76 10.47
CA TRP A 70 1.19 13.99 10.16
C TRP A 70 0.22 14.71 9.22
N TRP A 71 0.25 16.05 9.16
CA TRP A 71 -0.60 16.83 8.25
C TRP A 71 -0.26 16.60 6.77
N TRP A 72 0.88 15.99 6.45
CA TRP A 72 1.22 15.63 5.07
C TRP A 72 0.21 14.68 4.45
N VAL A 73 -0.56 13.93 5.25
CA VAL A 73 -1.66 13.09 4.77
C VAL A 73 -2.67 13.87 3.91
N PHE A 74 -2.92 15.16 4.21
CA PHE A 74 -3.81 15.98 3.38
C PHE A 74 -3.26 16.26 1.98
N LEU A 75 -1.93 16.28 1.81
CA LEU A 75 -1.28 16.45 0.51
C LEU A 75 -1.52 15.24 -0.40
N PHE A 76 -1.69 14.05 0.17
CA PHE A 76 -2.04 12.83 -0.58
C PHE A 76 -3.48 12.85 -1.11
N LEU A 77 -4.34 13.77 -0.66
CA LEU A 77 -5.69 13.93 -1.23
C LEU A 77 -5.68 14.73 -2.55
N ILE A 78 -4.61 15.47 -2.83
CA ILE A 78 -4.47 16.27 -4.05
C ILE A 78 -3.75 15.40 -5.10
N PRO A 79 -4.36 15.07 -6.26
CA PRO A 79 -3.82 14.07 -7.18
C PRO A 79 -2.37 14.33 -7.64
N ILE A 80 -2.05 15.56 -8.05
CA ILE A 80 -0.71 15.91 -8.55
C ILE A 80 0.32 15.91 -7.40
N ALA A 81 -0.08 16.48 -6.25
CA ALA A 81 0.79 16.53 -5.09
C ALA A 81 1.05 15.12 -4.54
N ASN A 82 0.04 14.25 -4.50
CA ASN A 82 0.12 12.88 -4.03
C ASN A 82 1.31 12.14 -4.65
N PHE A 83 1.45 12.15 -5.98
CA PHE A 83 2.58 11.49 -6.65
C PHE A 83 3.95 12.00 -6.20
N VAL A 84 4.12 13.32 -6.16
CA VAL A 84 5.40 13.93 -5.75
C VAL A 84 5.71 13.63 -4.29
N PHE A 85 4.74 13.83 -3.40
CA PHE A 85 4.92 13.62 -1.97
C PHE A 85 5.07 12.13 -1.60
N ALA A 86 4.42 11.21 -2.33
CA ALA A 86 4.62 9.77 -2.17
C ALA A 86 6.06 9.35 -2.42
N ILE A 87 6.67 9.86 -3.50
CA ILE A 87 8.07 9.60 -3.83
C ILE A 87 8.99 10.16 -2.74
N ILE A 88 8.74 11.40 -2.29
CA ILE A 88 9.55 12.04 -1.23
C ILE A 88 9.46 11.24 0.09
N VAL A 89 8.25 10.85 0.49
CA VAL A 89 8.03 10.06 1.72
C VAL A 89 8.73 8.72 1.61
N MET A 90 8.57 8.01 0.49
CA MET A 90 9.22 6.72 0.30
C MET A 90 10.74 6.82 0.26
N TRP A 91 11.29 7.84 -0.41
CA TRP A 91 12.72 8.12 -0.41
C TRP A 91 13.26 8.27 1.01
N LYS A 92 12.56 9.03 1.85
CA LYS A 92 12.93 9.24 3.25
C LYS A 92 12.80 7.97 4.09
N ILE A 93 11.81 7.11 3.80
CA ILE A 93 11.70 5.80 4.44
C ILE A 93 12.89 4.90 4.05
N CYS A 94 13.32 4.91 2.79
CA CYS A 94 14.52 4.18 2.35
C CYS A 94 15.76 4.66 3.13
N GLU A 95 15.96 5.97 3.22
CA GLU A 95 17.07 6.55 4.01
C GLU A 95 16.98 6.17 5.49
N ALA A 96 15.79 6.19 6.09
CA ALA A 96 15.57 5.77 7.48
C ALA A 96 15.90 4.29 7.73
N ARG A 97 15.82 3.45 6.69
CA ARG A 97 16.23 2.04 6.70
C ARG A 97 17.66 1.82 6.19
N ASN A 98 18.46 2.88 6.03
CA ASN A 98 19.82 2.82 5.49
C ASN A 98 19.91 2.16 4.09
N LYS A 99 18.89 2.35 3.27
CA LYS A 99 18.80 1.87 1.88
C LYS A 99 18.88 3.05 0.91
N PRO A 100 19.31 2.82 -0.35
CA PRO A 100 19.46 3.91 -1.29
C PRO A 100 18.10 4.55 -1.63
N GLY A 101 18.01 5.87 -1.49
CA GLY A 101 16.77 6.62 -1.64
C GLY A 101 16.10 6.52 -3.02
N TRP A 102 16.87 6.24 -4.08
CA TRP A 102 16.35 6.06 -5.43
C TRP A 102 15.33 4.91 -5.54
N LEU A 103 15.35 3.94 -4.60
CA LEU A 103 14.31 2.91 -4.50
C LEU A 103 12.91 3.51 -4.31
N GLY A 104 12.80 4.69 -3.70
CA GLY A 104 11.54 5.44 -3.59
C GLY A 104 10.98 5.92 -4.93
N ILE A 105 11.82 6.15 -5.95
CA ILE A 105 11.36 6.51 -7.31
C ILE A 105 10.63 5.33 -7.96
N LEU A 106 11.02 4.08 -7.64
CA LEU A 106 10.42 2.89 -8.22
C LEU A 106 8.92 2.77 -7.91
N MET A 107 8.41 3.49 -6.90
CA MET A 107 6.98 3.53 -6.55
C MET A 107 6.04 3.94 -7.70
N ILE A 108 6.58 4.59 -8.75
CA ILE A 108 5.83 4.90 -9.98
C ILE A 108 5.33 3.62 -10.67
N VAL A 109 6.07 2.51 -10.53
CA VAL A 109 5.69 1.21 -11.08
C VAL A 109 4.81 0.48 -10.05
N PRO A 110 3.55 0.12 -10.37
CA PRO A 110 2.63 -0.48 -9.40
C PRO A 110 3.16 -1.74 -8.70
N ILE A 111 3.93 -2.56 -9.42
CA ILE A 111 4.53 -3.79 -8.87
C ILE A 111 5.59 -3.48 -7.82
N ALA A 112 6.35 -2.38 -7.98
CA ALA A 112 7.38 -1.99 -7.03
C ALA A 112 6.77 -1.55 -5.68
N ASN A 113 5.53 -1.08 -5.65
CA ASN A 113 4.81 -0.73 -4.42
C ASN A 113 4.59 -1.94 -3.49
N LEU A 114 4.75 -3.17 -3.99
CA LEU A 114 4.68 -4.39 -3.18
C LEU A 114 6.07 -4.89 -2.79
N ILE A 115 7.04 -4.76 -3.69
CA ILE A 115 8.39 -5.29 -3.54
C ILE A 115 9.25 -4.39 -2.65
N VAL A 116 9.25 -3.07 -2.89
CA VAL A 116 10.14 -2.14 -2.18
C VAL A 116 9.83 -2.12 -0.68
N PRO A 117 8.58 -1.99 -0.20
CA PRO A 117 8.30 -2.11 1.24
C PRO A 117 8.74 -3.45 1.83
N GLY A 118 8.60 -4.55 1.08
CA GLY A 118 9.09 -5.87 1.49
C GLY A 118 10.62 -5.89 1.65
N ILE A 119 11.36 -5.33 0.70
CA ILE A 119 12.82 -5.16 0.81
C ILE A 119 13.15 -4.33 2.06
N LEU A 120 12.49 -3.19 2.28
CA LEU A 120 12.78 -2.33 3.44
C LEU A 120 12.44 -2.98 4.78
N ALA A 121 11.38 -3.80 4.82
CA ALA A 121 10.92 -4.51 6.01
C ALA A 121 11.85 -5.67 6.38
N PHE A 122 12.17 -6.54 5.42
CA PHE A 122 12.85 -7.81 5.69
C PHE A 122 14.36 -7.75 5.49
N SER A 123 14.88 -6.77 4.75
CA SER A 123 16.33 -6.58 4.65
C SER A 123 16.84 -5.86 5.91
N ASP A 124 18.01 -6.25 6.37
CA ASP A 124 18.71 -5.59 7.47
C ASP A 124 19.48 -4.36 6.99
#